data_AF-A0A1S8TX92-F1
#
_entry.id   AF-A0A1S8TX92-F1
#
_cell.length_a   1.000
_cell.length_b   1.000
_cell.length_c   1.000
_cell.angle_alpha   90.00
_cell.angle_beta   90.00
_cell.angle_gamma   90.00
#
_symmetry.space_group_name_H-M   'P 1'
#
loop_
_entity.id
_entity.type
_entity.pdbx_description
1 polymer ?
#
loop_
_entity_poly.entity_id
_entity_poly.type
_entity_poly.pdbx_seq_one_letter_code
_entity_poly.pdbx_strand_id
1 'polypeptide(L)' 'MDWFEKIQRYYNMGLYKNEQVKIFVVGEKITAEQYKLITGIRYYSTN' A
#
# COMPACT_ATOMS: atom_id res chain seq x y z
N MET A 1 3.09 15.09 -5.90
CA MET A 1 3.87 13.93 -5.43
C MET A 1 2.95 12.74 -5.52
N ASP A 2 3.32 11.70 -6.27
CA ASP A 2 2.51 10.49 -6.37
C ASP A 2 2.74 9.61 -5.13
N TRP A 3 1.69 9.42 -4.32
CA TRP A 3 1.75 8.58 -3.13
C TRP A 3 2.05 7.12 -3.49
N PHE A 4 1.51 6.64 -4.61
CA PHE A 4 1.71 5.27 -5.06
C PHE A 4 3.19 4.99 -5.33
N GLU A 5 3.84 5.81 -6.15
CA GLU A 5 5.27 5.66 -6.47
C GLU A 5 6.15 5.72 -5.22
N LYS A 6 5.87 6.66 -4.31
CA LYS A 6 6.63 6.82 -3.06
C LYS A 6 6.53 5.57 -2.18
N ILE A 7 5.30 5.07 -1.99
CA ILE A 7 5.04 3.91 -1.13
C ILE A 7 5.60 2.64 -1.78
N GLN A 8 5.44 2.46 -3.09
CA GLN A 8 6.01 1.33 -3.82
C GLN A 8 7.54 1.29 -3.69
N ARG A 9 8.22 2.45 -3.85
CA ARG A 9 9.67 2.53 -3.68
C ARG A 9 10.11 2.11 -2.28
N TYR A 10 9.45 2.62 -1.25
CA TYR A 10 9.79 2.29 0.14
C TYR A 10 9.45 0.85 0.51
N TYR A 11 8.38 0.29 -0.05
CA TYR A 11 8.08 -1.13 0.08
C TYR A 11 9.16 -2.00 -0.57
N ASN A 12 9.58 -1.66 -1.80
CA ASN A 12 10.66 -2.37 -2.50
C ASN A 12 12.01 -2.27 -1.79
N MET A 13 12.25 -1.19 -1.04
CA MET A 13 13.42 -1.03 -0.16
C MET A 13 13.30 -1.81 1.16
N GLY A 14 12.19 -2.50 1.42
CA GLY A 14 11.91 -3.22 2.67
C GLY A 14 11.57 -2.32 3.86
N LEU A 15 11.32 -1.02 3.62
CA LEU A 15 10.99 -0.05 4.68
C LEU A 15 9.52 -0.14 5.11
N TYR A 16 8.67 -0.73 4.27
CA TYR A 16 7.27 -1.01 4.58
C TYR A 16 6.95 -2.49 4.45
N LYS A 17 6.15 -2.97 5.40
CA LYS A 17 5.47 -4.26 5.36
C LYS A 17 4.03 -4.10 4.87
N ASN A 18 3.40 -5.21 4.50
CA ASN A 18 2.02 -5.24 4.02
C ASN A 18 1.04 -4.54 4.95
N GLU A 19 1.20 -4.66 6.26
CA GLU A 19 0.35 -4.02 7.27
C GLU A 19 0.51 -2.50 7.26
N GLN A 20 1.73 -2.00 7.06
CA GLN A 20 1.99 -0.57 6.95
C GLN A 20 1.41 -0.01 5.65
N VAL A 21 1.46 -0.77 4.55
CA VAL A 21 0.85 -0.36 3.28
C VAL A 21 -0.68 -0.23 3.40
N LYS A 22 -1.34 -1.03 4.25
CA LYS A 22 -2.80 -0.93 4.50
C LYS A 22 -3.20 0.41 5.09
N ILE A 23 -2.36 1.01 5.94
CA ILE A 23 -2.63 2.32 6.56
C ILE A 23 -2.79 3.40 5.48
N PHE A 24 -2.05 3.30 4.38
CA PHE A 24 -2.16 4.23 3.25
C PHE A 24 -3.45 4.02 2.43
N VAL A 25 -4.06 2.84 2.48
CA VAL A 25 -5.40 2.60 1.93
C VAL A 25 -6.46 3.27 2.81
N VAL A 26 -6.38 3.05 4.13
CA VAL A 26 -7.30 3.66 5.11
C VAL A 26 -7.21 5.20 5.08
N GLY A 27 -6.01 5.74 4.91
CA GLY A 27 -5.76 7.18 4.79
C GLY A 27 -6.01 7.76 3.39
N GLU A 28 -6.63 6.98 2.50
CA GLU A 28 -7.00 7.35 1.12
C GLU A 28 -5.81 7.88 0.28
N LYS A 29 -4.59 7.45 0.60
CA LYS A 29 -3.37 7.81 -0.14
C LYS A 29 -3.16 6.92 -1.36
N ILE A 30 -3.62 5.68 -1.27
CA ILE A 30 -3.64 4.69 -2.35
C ILE A 30 -4.97 3.93 -2.34
N THR A 31 -5.34 3.35 -3.47
CA THR A 31 -6.52 2.49 -3.58
C THR A 31 -6.22 1.04 -3.17
N ALA A 32 -7.27 0.23 -2.97
CA ALA A 32 -7.13 -1.20 -2.73
C ALA A 32 -6.42 -1.94 -3.90
N GLU A 33 -6.58 -1.48 -5.14
CA GLU A 33 -5.88 -2.08 -6.29
C GLU A 33 -4.39 -1.69 -6.28
N GLN A 34 -4.07 -0.45 -5.94
CA GLN A 34 -2.69 0.00 -5.77
C GLN A 34 -1.98 -0.74 -4.62
N TYR A 35 -2.68 -1.01 -3.52
CA TYR A 35 -2.17 -1.89 -2.46
C TYR A 35 -1.79 -3.27 -2.99
N LYS A 36 -2.67 -3.87 -3.81
CA LYS A 36 -2.43 -5.18 -4.41
C LYS A 36 -1.26 -5.15 -5.41
N LEU A 37 -1.10 -4.07 -6.17
CA LEU A 37 0.06 -3.89 -7.05
C LEU A 37 1.39 -3.77 -6.28
N ILE A 38 1.39 -3.14 -5.10
CA ILE A 38 2.61 -2.99 -4.27
C ILE A 38 2.94 -4.30 -3.56
N THR A 39 1.94 -4.94 -2.95
CA THR A 39 2.15 -6.04 -2.01
C THR A 39 1.98 -7.44 -2.63
N GLY A 40 1.31 -7.52 -3.79
CA GLY A 40 0.85 -8.79 -4.37
C GLY A 40 -0.36 -9.40 -3.67
N ILE A 41 -0.90 -8.75 -2.63
CA ILE A 41 -1.96 -9.29 -1.78
C ILE A 41 -3.27 -8.52 -2.01
N ARG A 42 -4.39 -9.25 -2.07
CA ARG A 42 -5.71 -8.62 -2.12
C ARG A 42 -6.01 -7.92 -0.79
N TYR A 43 -6.41 -6.65 -0.86
CA TYR A 43 -6.87 -5.93 0.33
C TYR A 43 -8.21 -6.51 0.81
N TYR A 44 -8.25 -7.00 2.06
CA TYR A 44 -9.47 -7.39 2.75
C TYR A 44 -9.76 -6.35 3.83
N SER A 45 -10.82 -5.56 3.65
CA SER A 45 -11.38 -4.76 4.73
C SER A 45 -12.31 -5.66 5.54
N THR A 46 -11.88 -6.10 6.72
CA THR A 46 -12.83 -6.59 7.72
C THR A 46 -13.59 -5.38 8.25
N ASN A 47 -14.86 -5.30 7.88
CA ASN A 47 -15.81 -4.29 8.34
C ASN A 47 -16.20 -4.53 9.80
#